data_AF-A0A936Q1F2-F1
#
_entry.id   AF-A0A936Q1F2-F1
#
_cell.length_a   1.000
_cell.length_b   1.000
_cell.length_c   1.000
_cell.angle_alpha   90.00
_cell.angle_beta   90.00
_cell.angle_gamma   90.00
#
_symmetry.space_group_name_H-M   'P 1'
#
loop_
_entity.id
_entity.type
_entity.pdbx_description
1 polymer ?
#
loop_
_entity_poly.entity_id
_entity_poly.type
_entity_poly.pdbx_seq_one_letter_code
_entity_poly.pdbx_strand_id
1 'polypeptide(L)'
;MVSGLLGEPVTRIAAPLEKLENVGDTVLGTAVLASGRDAPVRVEQSGRTDDFELNDFKCQVLDAPWLIRKSFASRSLELASVDCPSRVVPDDRSQVCDAVLKTGERYAVTIHRRGGEHSITASGAPDR
;
A
#
# COMPACT_ATOMS: atom_id res chain seq x y z
N MET A 1 -7.29 -15.63 7.26
CA MET A 1 -7.80 -14.79 6.15
C MET A 1 -7.83 -13.32 6.58
N VAL A 2 -7.28 -12.41 5.77
CA VAL A 2 -7.30 -10.96 6.05
C VAL A 2 -8.74 -10.46 6.01
N SER A 3 -9.27 -9.98 7.13
CA SER A 3 -10.67 -9.59 7.26
C SER A 3 -11.02 -8.26 6.60
N GLY A 4 -10.03 -7.38 6.37
CA GLY A 4 -10.22 -6.12 5.66
C GLY A 4 -8.93 -5.41 5.26
N LEU A 5 -8.98 -4.68 4.14
CA LEU A 5 -7.92 -3.82 3.63
C LEU A 5 -8.55 -2.50 3.14
N LEU A 6 -7.82 -1.40 3.31
CA LEU A 6 -8.28 -0.06 2.94
C LEU A 6 -9.58 0.41 3.62
N GLY A 7 -9.98 -0.22 4.73
CA GLY A 7 -11.27 0.04 5.39
C GLY A 7 -12.45 -0.73 4.80
N GLU A 8 -12.19 -1.67 3.90
CA GLU A 8 -13.18 -2.50 3.23
C GLU A 8 -12.90 -4.00 3.47
N PRO A 9 -13.93 -4.87 3.48
CA PRO A 9 -13.71 -6.31 3.50
C PRO A 9 -12.94 -6.78 2.27
N VAL A 10 -12.04 -7.74 2.45
CA VAL A 10 -11.35 -8.43 1.36
C VAL A 10 -12.19 -9.62 0.93
N THR A 11 -12.52 -9.72 -0.35
CA THR A 11 -13.27 -10.87 -0.90
C THR A 11 -12.35 -11.96 -1.41
N ARG A 12 -11.18 -11.59 -1.94
CA ARG A 12 -10.18 -12.54 -2.45
C ARG A 12 -8.78 -11.92 -2.47
N ILE A 13 -7.77 -12.75 -2.26
CA ILE A 13 -6.37 -12.43 -2.58
C ILE A 13 -5.96 -13.22 -3.84
N ALA A 14 -5.56 -12.53 -4.89
CA ALA A 14 -4.95 -13.09 -6.09
C ALA A 14 -3.43 -12.92 -5.99
N ALA A 15 -2.77 -13.94 -5.45
CA ALA A 15 -1.32 -14.00 -5.29
C ALA A 15 -0.86 -15.47 -5.43
N PRO A 16 0.40 -15.73 -5.84
CA PRO A 16 0.95 -17.08 -5.88
C PRO A 16 1.31 -17.55 -4.45
N LEU A 17 0.30 -17.80 -3.62
CA LEU A 17 0.45 -18.12 -2.19
C LEU A 17 1.25 -19.41 -1.96
N GLU A 18 1.20 -20.35 -2.91
CA GLU A 18 2.00 -21.57 -2.91
C GLU A 18 3.52 -21.32 -2.93
N LYS A 19 3.94 -20.11 -3.34
CA LYS A 19 5.35 -19.71 -3.29
C LYS A 19 5.76 -19.16 -1.92
N LEU A 20 4.83 -18.88 -1.01
CA LEU A 20 5.17 -18.49 0.36
C LEU A 20 5.78 -19.66 1.13
N GLU A 21 5.21 -20.86 0.99
CA GLU A 21 5.68 -22.09 1.64
C GLU A 21 7.12 -22.47 1.28
N ASN A 22 7.52 -22.20 0.04
CA ASN A 22 8.77 -22.74 -0.52
C ASN A 22 9.97 -21.79 -0.44
N VAL A 23 9.73 -20.49 -0.21
CA VAL A 23 10.77 -19.45 -0.43
C VAL A 23 10.88 -18.45 0.73
N GLY A 24 10.02 -18.51 1.75
CA GLY A 24 10.15 -17.74 2.99
C GLY A 24 10.05 -16.21 2.88
N ASP A 25 9.98 -15.63 1.69
CA ASP A 25 10.44 -14.25 1.49
C ASP A 25 9.42 -13.26 0.89
N THR A 26 8.13 -13.59 0.86
CA THR A 26 7.02 -12.73 0.38
C THR A 26 6.71 -12.80 -1.12
N VAL A 27 5.44 -12.56 -1.46
CA VAL A 27 4.96 -12.49 -2.84
C VAL A 27 4.15 -11.21 -3.08
N LEU A 28 4.15 -10.74 -4.32
CA LEU A 28 3.27 -9.66 -4.76
C LEU A 28 1.94 -10.24 -5.27
N GLY A 29 0.86 -9.51 -5.02
CA GLY A 29 -0.45 -9.89 -5.52
C GLY A 29 -1.44 -8.73 -5.50
N THR A 30 -2.71 -9.09 -5.65
CA THR A 30 -3.82 -8.16 -5.67
C THR A 30 -4.90 -8.61 -4.71
N ALA A 31 -5.30 -7.73 -3.79
CA ALA A 31 -6.49 -7.92 -2.98
C ALA A 31 -7.69 -7.35 -3.70
N VAL A 32 -8.72 -8.17 -3.88
CA VAL A 32 -10.03 -7.74 -4.39
C VAL A 32 -10.88 -7.37 -3.17
N LEU A 33 -11.37 -6.14 -3.15
CA LEU A 33 -12.22 -5.62 -2.07
C LEU A 33 -13.70 -5.93 -2.34
N ALA A 34 -14.54 -5.82 -1.31
CA ALA A 34 -15.99 -6.02 -1.44
C ALA A 34 -16.67 -5.07 -2.44
N SER A 35 -16.11 -3.88 -2.64
CA SER A 35 -16.54 -2.95 -3.69
C SER A 35 -16.20 -3.39 -5.12
N GLY A 36 -15.43 -4.47 -5.28
CA GLY A 36 -14.87 -4.91 -6.57
C GLY A 36 -13.61 -4.14 -6.97
N ARG A 37 -13.09 -3.26 -6.10
CA ARG A 37 -11.82 -2.56 -6.34
C ARG A 37 -10.65 -3.48 -6.08
N ASP A 38 -9.64 -3.37 -6.94
CA ASP A 38 -8.37 -4.06 -6.77
C ASP A 38 -7.38 -3.20 -6.00
N ALA A 39 -6.64 -3.79 -5.06
CA ALA A 39 -5.58 -3.15 -4.29
C ALA A 39 -4.27 -3.96 -4.40
N PRO A 40 -3.15 -3.37 -4.86
CA PRO A 40 -1.88 -4.06 -4.90
C PRO A 40 -1.37 -4.32 -3.47
N VAL A 41 -0.95 -5.56 -3.21
CA VAL A 41 -0.50 -6.00 -1.89
C VAL A 41 0.80 -6.78 -1.96
N ARG A 42 1.60 -6.68 -0.90
CA ARG A 42 2.66 -7.63 -0.55
C ARG A 42 2.08 -8.61 0.46
N VAL A 43 2.19 -9.89 0.16
CA VAL A 43 1.77 -10.97 1.06
C VAL A 43 3.01 -11.57 1.68
N GLU A 44 3.07 -11.57 3.00
CA GLU A 44 4.19 -12.05 3.79
C GLU A 44 3.74 -13.20 4.67
N GLN A 45 4.55 -14.26 4.75
CA GLN A 45 4.30 -15.35 5.68
C GLN A 45 4.30 -14.81 7.11
N SER A 46 3.27 -15.14 7.86
CA SER A 46 3.13 -14.82 9.27
C SER A 46 2.81 -16.10 10.04
N GLY A 47 3.85 -16.87 10.36
CA GLY A 47 3.74 -18.18 11.01
C GLY A 47 5.11 -18.85 11.07
N ARG A 48 5.19 -20.04 11.67
CA ARG A 48 6.42 -20.85 11.60
C ARG A 48 6.45 -21.58 10.26
N THR A 49 7.64 -21.74 9.68
CA THR A 49 7.81 -22.35 8.35
C THR A 49 7.39 -23.82 8.31
N ASP A 50 7.47 -24.52 9.44
CA ASP A 50 7.13 -25.94 9.61
C ASP A 50 5.64 -26.24 9.81
N ASP A 51 4.81 -25.20 9.96
CA ASP A 51 3.36 -25.30 10.23
C ASP A 51 2.58 -24.19 9.50
N PHE A 52 2.98 -23.86 8.26
CA PHE A 52 2.29 -22.82 7.50
C PHE A 52 0.92 -23.31 7.04
N GLU A 53 -0.14 -22.68 7.56
CA GLU A 53 -1.46 -22.80 6.98
C GLU A 53 -1.70 -21.72 5.93
N LEU A 54 -2.60 -21.97 4.97
CA LEU A 54 -3.04 -20.98 3.96
C LEU A 54 -3.63 -19.68 4.54
N ASN A 55 -3.78 -19.56 5.87
CA ASN A 55 -4.22 -18.35 6.56
C ASN A 55 -3.10 -17.61 7.29
N ASP A 56 -1.90 -18.17 7.35
CA ASP A 56 -0.74 -17.66 8.08
C ASP A 56 0.03 -16.64 7.26
N PHE A 57 -0.66 -15.61 6.78
CA PHE A 57 -0.04 -14.51 6.07
C PHE A 57 -0.56 -13.14 6.50
N LYS A 58 0.32 -12.15 6.40
CA LYS A 58 -0.02 -10.73 6.51
C LYS A 58 -0.06 -10.11 5.12
N CYS A 59 -1.05 -9.25 4.88
CA CYS A 59 -1.08 -8.40 3.69
C CYS A 59 -0.68 -6.98 4.05
N GLN A 60 0.26 -6.45 3.28
CA GLN A 60 0.61 -5.04 3.29
C GLN A 60 0.13 -4.38 2.01
N VAL A 61 -0.57 -3.26 2.15
CA VAL A 61 -0.99 -2.42 1.03
C VAL A 61 0.21 -1.72 0.40
N LEU A 62 0.31 -1.78 -0.94
CA LEU A 62 1.35 -1.11 -1.72
C LEU A 62 0.84 0.10 -2.52
N ASP A 63 -0.45 0.39 -2.43
CA ASP A 63 -1.13 1.49 -3.14
C ASP A 63 -0.66 2.85 -2.65
N ALA A 64 0.22 3.50 -3.42
CA ALA A 64 0.81 4.78 -3.05
C ALA A 64 -0.24 5.90 -2.85
N PRO A 65 -1.22 6.12 -3.75
CA PRO A 65 -2.27 7.11 -3.51
C PRO A 65 -3.04 6.90 -2.21
N TRP A 66 -3.40 5.66 -1.86
CA TRP A 66 -4.10 5.36 -0.62
C TRP A 66 -3.21 5.57 0.61
N LEU A 67 -1.95 5.12 0.56
CA LEU A 67 -0.98 5.32 1.65
C LEU A 67 -0.78 6.81 1.95
N ILE A 68 -0.67 7.64 0.91
CA ILE A 68 -0.58 9.09 1.03
C ILE A 68 -1.84 9.67 1.67
N ARG A 69 -3.03 9.27 1.17
CA ARG A 69 -4.31 9.71 1.76
C ARG A 69 -4.43 9.37 3.24
N LYS A 70 -4.04 8.15 3.63
CA LYS A 70 -4.03 7.73 5.03
C LYS A 70 -3.07 8.56 5.89
N SER A 71 -1.87 8.86 5.36
CA SER A 71 -0.86 9.67 6.05
C SER A 71 -1.31 11.12 6.28
N PHE A 72 -1.99 11.73 5.31
CA PHE A 72 -2.55 13.08 5.46
C PHE A 72 -3.78 13.08 6.39
N ALA A 73 -4.66 12.08 6.27
CA ALA A 73 -5.82 11.95 7.16
C ALA A 73 -5.41 11.77 8.62
N SER A 74 -4.32 11.06 8.93
CA SER A 74 -3.81 10.95 10.31
C SER A 74 -3.26 12.26 10.88
N ARG A 75 -3.10 13.29 10.05
CA ARG A 75 -2.73 14.66 10.42
C ARG A 75 -3.93 15.63 10.29
N SER A 76 -5.14 15.09 10.14
CA SER A 76 -6.38 15.86 9.93
C SER A 76 -6.38 16.72 8.67
N LEU A 77 -5.62 16.33 7.65
CA LEU A 77 -5.58 16.99 6.35
C LEU A 77 -6.40 16.20 5.32
N GLU A 78 -7.34 16.88 4.67
CA GLU A 78 -8.20 16.25 3.66
C GLU A 78 -7.70 16.50 2.24
N LEU A 79 -7.36 15.42 1.54
CA LEU A 79 -6.90 15.47 0.15
C LEU A 79 -8.06 15.42 -0.85
N ALA A 80 -8.10 16.37 -1.77
CA ALA A 80 -8.94 16.30 -2.96
C ALA A 80 -8.37 15.26 -3.93
N SER A 81 -7.10 15.39 -4.33
CA SER A 81 -6.44 14.50 -5.28
C SER A 81 -5.05 14.07 -4.84
N VAL A 82 -4.64 12.90 -5.32
CA VAL A 82 -3.27 12.40 -5.27
C VAL A 82 -2.97 11.81 -6.63
N ASP A 83 -1.94 12.32 -7.30
CA ASP A 83 -1.46 11.84 -8.58
C ASP A 83 -0.05 11.29 -8.42
N CYS A 84 0.19 10.09 -8.92
CA CYS A 84 1.43 9.36 -8.73
C CYS A 84 1.89 8.76 -10.07
N PRO A 85 3.18 8.83 -10.43
CA PRO A 85 3.70 8.23 -11.66
C PRO A 85 3.43 6.72 -11.77
N SER A 86 3.42 6.04 -10.62
CA SER A 86 3.04 4.65 -10.49
C SER A 86 2.17 4.46 -9.25
N ARG A 87 1.25 3.51 -9.30
CA ARG A 87 0.42 3.13 -8.17
C ARG A 87 1.21 2.36 -7.10
N VAL A 88 2.31 1.72 -7.48
CA VAL A 88 3.18 0.92 -6.60
C VAL A 88 4.61 1.45 -6.67
N VAL A 89 5.21 1.66 -5.50
CA VAL A 89 6.64 1.95 -5.36
C VAL A 89 7.40 0.61 -5.29
N PRO A 90 8.36 0.33 -6.19
CA PRO A 90 9.22 -0.84 -6.07
C PRO A 90 10.00 -0.80 -4.75
N ASP A 91 10.43 -1.97 -4.28
CA ASP A 91 11.26 -2.02 -3.07
C ASP A 91 12.60 -1.33 -3.31
N ASP A 92 13.14 -0.71 -2.27
CA ASP A 92 14.35 0.13 -2.29
C ASP A 92 14.30 1.29 -3.31
N ARG A 93 13.10 1.74 -3.68
CA ARG A 93 12.89 2.89 -4.56
C ARG A 93 12.03 3.96 -3.90
N SER A 94 12.06 5.15 -4.48
CA SER A 94 11.17 6.24 -4.11
C SER A 94 10.52 6.82 -5.36
N GLN A 95 9.39 7.49 -5.15
CA GLN A 95 8.75 8.30 -6.17
C GLN A 95 8.14 9.54 -5.53
N VAL A 96 7.96 10.58 -6.33
CA VAL A 96 7.24 11.79 -5.96
C VAL A 96 5.83 11.72 -6.54
N CYS A 97 4.84 12.01 -5.73
CA CYS A 97 3.45 12.17 -6.08
C CYS A 97 3.01 13.61 -5.80
N ASP A 98 2.08 14.12 -6.61
CA ASP A 98 1.44 15.42 -6.40
C ASP A 98 0.17 15.23 -5.58
N ALA A 99 0.05 15.94 -4.46
CA ALA A 99 -1.12 15.89 -3.60
C ALA A 99 -1.75 17.28 -3.47
N VAL A 100 -3.08 17.36 -3.58
CA VAL A 100 -3.82 18.61 -3.49
C VAL A 100 -4.83 18.48 -2.35
N LEU A 101 -4.75 19.38 -1.37
CA LEU A 101 -5.75 19.47 -0.30
C LEU A 101 -7.07 19.99 -0.84
N LYS A 102 -8.17 19.75 -0.12
CA LYS A 102 -9.47 20.39 -0.43
C LYS A 102 -9.42 21.93 -0.33
N THR A 103 -8.46 22.48 0.43
CA THR A 103 -8.18 23.93 0.51
C THR A 103 -7.54 24.49 -0.76
N GLY A 104 -7.05 23.63 -1.66
CA GLY A 104 -6.32 23.99 -2.87
C GLY A 104 -4.79 23.96 -2.71
N GLU A 105 -4.27 23.85 -1.48
CA GLU A 105 -2.83 23.76 -1.22
C GLU A 105 -2.22 22.51 -1.85
N ARG A 106 -1.00 22.66 -2.39
CA ARG A 106 -0.30 21.62 -3.14
C ARG A 106 0.94 21.15 -2.40
N TYR A 107 1.15 19.84 -2.40
CA TYR A 107 2.30 19.18 -1.79
C TYR A 107 2.97 18.25 -2.79
N ALA A 108 4.29 18.34 -2.87
CA ALA A 108 5.11 17.28 -3.45
C ALA A 108 5.36 16.25 -2.36
N VAL A 109 4.81 15.04 -2.54
CA VAL A 109 4.86 13.96 -1.55
C VAL A 109 5.84 12.89 -2.05
N THR A 110 6.94 12.72 -1.34
CA THR A 110 7.87 11.62 -1.62
C THR A 110 7.47 10.40 -0.80
N ILE A 111 7.23 9.28 -1.46
CA ILE A 111 7.05 7.99 -0.83
C ILE A 111 8.26 7.10 -1.17
N HIS A 112 8.92 6.59 -0.14
CA HIS A 112 10.02 5.64 -0.26
C HIS A 112 9.60 4.29 0.31
N ARG A 113 10.00 3.21 -0.34
CA ARG A 113 9.73 1.85 0.13
C ARG A 113 11.04 1.10 0.35
N ARG A 114 11.13 0.35 1.45
CA ARG A 114 12.28 -0.49 1.80
C ARG A 114 11.83 -1.72 2.59
N GLY A 115 12.14 -2.94 2.13
CA GLY A 115 11.81 -4.18 2.82
C GLY A 115 10.31 -4.38 3.09
N GLY A 116 9.44 -3.78 2.26
CA GLY A 116 8.01 -3.75 2.58
C GLY A 116 7.67 -2.85 3.78
N GLU A 117 8.43 -1.80 4.05
CA GLU A 117 7.97 -0.64 4.82
C GLU A 117 7.88 0.57 3.91
N HIS A 118 7.12 1.59 4.30
CA HIS A 118 7.08 2.86 3.58
C HIS A 118 7.32 4.05 4.51
N SER A 119 8.04 5.04 4.00
CA SER A 119 8.16 6.36 4.61
C SER A 119 7.62 7.42 3.67
N ILE A 120 6.97 8.43 4.24
CA ILE A 120 6.32 9.50 3.49
C ILE A 120 6.80 10.85 4.03
N THR A 121 7.36 11.65 3.13
CA THR A 121 7.72 13.06 3.39
C THR A 121 6.92 13.95 2.45
N ALA A 122 6.54 15.14 2.93
CA ALA A 122 5.81 16.11 2.14
C ALA A 122 6.49 17.47 2.27
N SER A 123 6.76 18.11 1.14
CA SER A 123 7.19 19.50 1.06
C SER A 123 6.09 20.30 0.36
N GLY A 124 5.77 21.48 0.87
CA GLY A 124 4.89 22.42 0.15
C GLY A 124 5.45 22.62 -1.26
N ALA A 125 4.60 22.44 -2.28
CA ALA A 125 5.03 22.73 -3.63
C ALA A 125 5.16 24.25 -3.77
N PRO A 126 6.30 24.80 -4.22
CA PRO A 126 6.36 26.21 -4.56
C PRO A 126 5.32 26.49 -5.65
N ASP A 127 4.53 27.55 -5.47
CA ASP A 127 3.56 28.01 -6.46
C ASP A 127 4.24 28.07 -7.84
N ARG A 128 3.68 27.33 -8.79
CA ARG A 128 4.22 27.18 -10.14
C ARG A 128 3.52 28.13 -11.09
#